data_AF-A0A353M058-F1
#
_entry.id   AF-A0A353M058-F1
#
_cell.length_a   1.000
_cell.length_b   1.000
_cell.length_c   1.000
_cell.angle_alpha   90.00
_cell.angle_beta   90.00
_cell.angle_gamma   90.00
#
_symmetry.space_group_name_H-M   'P 1'
#
loop_
_entity.id
_entity.type
_entity.pdbx_description
1 polymer ?
#
loop_
_entity_poly.entity_id
_entity_poly.type
_entity_poly.pdbx_seq_one_letter_code
_entity_poly.pdbx_strand_id
1 'polypeptide(L)' 'MPLEGQGALTEAVFYILLALHEPFHGYGIMQGVQELTKDRLALGPGTLYGALNTLVEKRWIEAFNSEQ' A
#
# COMPACT_ATOMS: atom_id res chain seq x y z
N MET A 1 -11.18 -18.93 -21.99
CA MET A 1 -9.96 -18.46 -21.30
C MET A 1 -10.32 -18.30 -19.84
N PRO A 2 -9.77 -19.09 -18.91
CA PRO A 2 -10.04 -18.86 -17.50
C PRO A 2 -9.37 -17.54 -17.11
N LEU A 3 -10.10 -16.68 -16.40
CA LEU A 3 -9.52 -15.53 -15.72
C LEU A 3 -8.61 -16.11 -14.64
N GLU A 4 -7.29 -16.12 -14.88
CA GLU A 4 -6.32 -16.51 -13.86
C GLU A 4 -6.56 -15.64 -12.61
N GLY A 5 -6.85 -16.33 -11.51
CA GLY A 5 -7.52 -15.77 -10.34
C GLY A 5 -6.86 -14.50 -9.81
N GLN A 6 -7.59 -13.40 -9.86
CA GLN A 6 -7.32 -12.26 -9.00
C GLN A 6 -7.74 -12.67 -7.59
N GLY A 7 -6.82 -13.35 -6.88
CA GLY A 7 -6.99 -13.69 -5.47
C GLY A 7 -7.27 -12.43 -4.64
N ALA A 8 -7.96 -12.60 -3.51
CA ALA A 8 -8.27 -11.50 -2.61
C ALA A 8 -6.99 -10.72 -2.23
N LEU A 9 -7.11 -9.40 -2.10
CA LEU A 9 -6.02 -8.58 -1.58
C LEU A 9 -5.66 -9.05 -0.18
N THR A 10 -4.36 -9.08 0.13
CA THR A 10 -3.95 -9.22 1.53
C THR A 10 -4.43 -7.99 2.30
N GLU A 11 -4.69 -8.16 3.59
CA GLU A 11 -5.13 -7.05 4.45
C GLU A 11 -4.15 -5.86 4.40
N ALA A 12 -2.84 -6.16 4.42
CA ALA A 12 -1.81 -5.13 4.31
C ALA A 12 -1.91 -4.35 2.99
N VAL A 13 -2.08 -5.03 1.85
CA VAL A 13 -2.20 -4.36 0.55
C VAL A 13 -3.46 -3.50 0.50
N PHE A 14 -4.59 -4.01 1.02
CA PHE A 14 -5.84 -3.24 1.08
C PHE A 14 -5.66 -1.93 1.85
N TYR A 15 -5.09 -1.98 3.06
CA TYR A 15 -4.89 -0.77 3.87
C TYR A 15 -3.81 0.16 3.33
N ILE A 16 -2.75 -0.36 2.68
CA ILE A 16 -1.75 0.48 1.99
C ILE A 16 -2.41 1.29 0.87
N LEU A 17 -3.22 0.64 0.02
CA LEU A 17 -3.93 1.33 -1.06
C LEU A 17 -4.96 2.33 -0.53
N LEU A 18 -5.65 1.99 0.56
CA LEU A 18 -6.59 2.90 1.21
C LEU A 18 -5.88 4.13 1.81
N ALA A 19 -4.71 3.95 2.42
CA ALA A 19 -3.89 5.06 2.90
C ALA A 19 -3.37 5.94 1.74
N LEU A 20 -3.09 5.34 0.59
CA LEU A 20 -2.61 6.00 -0.64
C LEU A 20 -3.73 6.60 -1.52
N HIS A 21 -4.88 6.96 -0.96
CA HIS A 21 -5.90 7.72 -1.70
C HIS A 21 -5.39 9.12 -2.12
N GLU A 22 -4.37 9.63 -1.43
CA GLU A 22 -3.59 10.83 -1.76
C GLU A 22 -2.08 10.51 -1.71
N PRO A 23 -1.20 11.29 -2.38
CA PRO A 23 0.23 11.07 -2.32
C PRO A 23 0.77 11.12 -0.88
N PHE A 24 1.46 10.06 -0.47
CA PHE A 24 1.97 9.92 0.89
C PHE A 24 3.39 9.36 0.92
N HIS A 25 4.18 9.84 1.89
CA HIS A 25 5.50 9.29 2.18
C HIS A 25 5.39 7.94 2.91
N GLY A 26 6.39 7.07 2.76
CA GLY A 26 6.38 5.73 3.38
C GLY A 26 6.06 5.72 4.88
N TYR A 27 6.60 6.69 5.64
CA TYR A 27 6.27 6.81 7.07
C TYR A 27 4.81 7.18 7.33
N GLY A 28 4.25 8.11 6.54
CA GLY A 28 2.85 8.49 6.67
C GLY A 28 1.90 7.37 6.28
N ILE A 29 2.28 6.48 5.35
CA ILE A 29 1.51 5.26 5.08
C ILE A 29 1.46 4.36 6.32
N MET A 30 2.59 4.15 7.02
CA MET A 30 2.61 3.33 8.25
C MET A 30 1.69 3.91 9.32
N GLN A 31 1.73 5.22 9.55
CA GLN A 31 0.86 5.91 10.50
C GLN A 31 -0.61 5.84 10.08
N GLY A 32 -0.91 6.12 8.81
CA GLY A 32 -2.27 6.06 8.28
C GLY A 32 -2.89 4.67 8.40
N VAL A 33 -2.12 3.61 8.17
CA VAL A 33 -2.60 2.23 8.38
C VAL A 33 -2.88 1.95 9.87
N GLN A 34 -2.03 2.41 10.79
CA GLN A 34 -2.30 2.28 12.23
C GLN A 34 -3.59 3.03 12.62
N GLU A 35 -3.77 4.25 12.14
CA GLU A 35 -4.96 5.05 12.42
C GLU A 35 -6.24 4.43 11.84
N LEU A 36 -6.22 4.03 10.56
CA LEU A 36 -7.34 3.37 9.87
C LEU A 36 -7.75 2.06 10.55
N THR A 37 -6.80 1.38 11.17
CA THR A 37 -7.02 0.08 11.82
C THR A 37 -7.17 0.16 13.33
N LYS A 38 -7.10 1.36 13.93
CA LYS A 38 -7.10 1.57 15.39
C LYS A 38 -6.04 0.70 16.07
N ASP A 39 -4.80 0.84 15.61
CA ASP A 39 -3.60 0.13 16.07
C ASP A 39 -3.60 -1.41 15.88
N ARG A 40 -4.66 -1.98 15.29
CA ARG A 40 -4.77 -3.42 15.05
C ARG A 40 -3.73 -3.94 14.07
N LEU A 41 -3.33 -3.11 13.09
CA LEU A 41 -2.30 -3.45 12.10
C LEU A 41 -1.18 -2.41 12.14
N ALA A 42 0.02 -2.86 12.48
CA ALA A 42 1.23 -2.08 12.39
C ALA A 42 2.14 -2.63 11.29
N LEU A 43 2.50 -1.80 10.32
CA LEU A 43 3.40 -2.18 9.24
C LEU A 43 4.84 -1.80 9.62
N GLY A 44 5.73 -2.78 9.59
CA GLY A 44 7.17 -2.52 9.65
C GLY A 44 7.70 -2.04 8.30
N PRO A 45 8.86 -1.34 8.25
CA PRO A 45 9.45 -0.85 7.01
C PRO A 45 9.66 -1.93 5.95
N GLY A 46 10.17 -3.12 6.34
CA GLY A 46 10.40 -4.22 5.41
C GLY A 46 9.12 -4.72 4.73
N THR A 47 8.03 -4.83 5.50
CA THR A 47 6.72 -5.24 4.98
C THR A 47 6.13 -4.17 4.06
N LEU A 48 6.21 -2.90 4.47
CA LEU A 48 5.70 -1.80 3.66
C LEU A 48 6.45 -1.70 2.33
N TYR A 49 7.77 -1.59 2.35
CA TYR A 49 8.54 -1.39 1.13
C TYR A 49 8.49 -2.60 0.19
N GLY A 50 8.42 -3.82 0.71
CA GLY A 50 8.18 -5.01 -0.10
C GLY A 50 6.81 -4.97 -0.80
N ALA A 51 5.77 -4.54 -0.09
CA ALA A 51 4.44 -4.36 -0.67
C ALA A 51 4.42 -3.22 -1.70
N LEU A 52 5.03 -2.07 -1.42
CA LEU A 52 5.11 -0.94 -2.36
C LEU A 52 5.82 -1.34 -3.66
N ASN A 53 6.95 -2.06 -3.57
CA ASN A 53 7.65 -2.56 -4.76
C ASN A 53 6.74 -3.46 -5.60
N THR A 54 6.04 -4.41 -4.95
CA THR A 54 5.08 -5.29 -5.63
C THR A 54 3.94 -4.50 -6.30
N LEU A 55 3.45 -3.44 -5.66
CA LEU A 55 2.37 -2.61 -6.19
C LEU A 55 2.81 -1.73 -7.36
N VAL A 56 4.05 -1.23 -7.33
CA VAL A 56 4.69 -0.52 -8.45
C VAL A 56 4.91 -1.45 -9.64
N GLU A 57 5.45 -2.66 -9.41
CA GLU A 57 5.63 -3.67 -10.46
C GLU A 57 4.31 -4.05 -11.14
N LYS A 58 3.22 -4.13 -10.35
CA LYS A 58 1.85 -4.33 -10.84
C LYS A 58 1.22 -3.09 -11.49
N ARG A 59 1.89 -1.94 -11.43
CA ARG A 59 1.39 -0.63 -11.91
C ARG A 59 0.08 -0.19 -11.26
N TRP A 60 -0.12 -0.53 -10.00
CA TRP A 60 -1.29 -0.12 -9.23
C TRP A 60 -1.07 1.23 -8.53
N ILE A 61 0.20 1.55 -8.26
CA ILE A 61 0.64 2.84 -7.72
C ILE A 61 1.86 3.30 -8.51
N GLU A 62 2.15 4.59 -8.44
CA GLU A 62 3.36 5.19 -8.99
C GLU A 62 3.99 6.16 -7.98
N ALA A 63 5.29 6.38 -8.09
CA ALA A 63 5.97 7.37 -7.27
C ALA A 63 5.56 8.77 -7.73
N PHE A 64 5.07 9.59 -6.80
CA PHE A 64 4.73 10.97 -7.07
C PHE A 64 5.98 11.84 -6.95
N ASN A 65 6.46 12.39 -8.07
CA ASN A 65 7.45 13.46 -8.06
C ASN A 65 6.72 14.80 -8.05
N SER A 66 6.88 15.56 -6.95
CA SER A 66 6.45 16.95 -6.89
C SER A 66 7.44 17.83 -7.65
N GLU A 67 7.53 17.68 -8.97
CA GLU A 67 8.09 18.72 -9.83
C GLU A 67 6.93 19.61 -10.30
N GLN A 68 6.55 20.53 -9.41
CA GLN A 68 5.74 21.72 -9.68
C GLN A 68 6.06 22.77 -8.61
#